data_AF-A0A7W0U895-F1
#
_entry.id   AF-A0A7W0U895-F1
#
_cell.length_a   1.000
_cell.length_b   1.000
_cell.length_c   1.000
_cell.angle_alpha   90.00
_cell.angle_beta   90.00
_cell.angle_gamma   90.00
#
_symmetry.space_group_name_H-M   'P 1'
#
loop_
_entity.id
_entity.type
_entity.pdbx_description
1 polymer ?
#
loop_
_entity_poly.entity_id
_entity_poly.type
_entity_poly.pdbx_seq_one_letter_code
_entity_poly.pdbx_strand_id
1 'polypeptide(L)'
;MELSKAGAWLLLAAMGACYLGVLALAGSVTARAAVAVIAALHVIFALAPVLLSTDLFGYLAAARVGALEGASPYSPGAGALAADPVSPYLVWRSRPNPYGPLFTVATYPLASLSVAAGLWTIKALTAAASLGTVALVWRTARRLGRDPVPAALYVGLNPLLLVWGVGGGHNDLPMMLVLTGAVALLVGRRDALGGAATAAATAIKASAGLLLPLLVLGAHRRVRALAGVVGGGTAAILLALAVAGPGIAELP
;
A
#
# COMPACT_ATOMS: atom_id res chain seq x y z
N MET A 1 9.49 -14.82 -23.94
CA MET A 1 10.05 -15.96 -23.19
C MET A 1 9.41 -15.93 -21.81
N GLU A 2 8.43 -16.78 -21.56
CA GLU A 2 7.83 -16.87 -20.22
C GLU A 2 8.81 -17.56 -19.27
N LEU A 3 9.08 -16.93 -18.13
CA LEU A 3 9.86 -17.55 -17.06
C LEU A 3 9.04 -18.72 -16.48
N SER A 4 9.64 -19.92 -16.42
CA SER A 4 9.03 -21.02 -15.68
C SER A 4 8.86 -20.62 -14.21
N LYS A 5 7.90 -21.23 -13.51
CA LYS A 5 7.70 -20.99 -12.06
C LYS A 5 9.02 -21.18 -11.29
N ALA A 6 9.77 -22.22 -11.62
CA ALA A 6 11.10 -22.47 -11.03
C ALA A 6 12.09 -21.33 -11.35
N GLY A 7 12.12 -20.84 -12.59
CA GLY A 7 12.95 -19.71 -12.99
C GLY A 7 12.61 -18.42 -12.23
N ALA A 8 11.32 -18.15 -12.03
CA ALA A 8 10.87 -16.99 -11.24
C ALA A 8 11.30 -17.09 -9.77
N TRP A 9 11.17 -18.27 -9.15
CA TRP A 9 11.64 -18.49 -7.78
C TRP A 9 13.16 -18.41 -7.64
N LEU A 10 13.92 -18.94 -8.60
CA LEU A 10 15.38 -18.83 -8.62
C LEU A 10 15.83 -17.37 -8.76
N LEU A 11 15.18 -16.61 -9.64
CA LEU A 11 15.45 -15.17 -9.78
C LEU A 11 15.17 -14.42 -8.48
N LEU A 12 14.02 -14.69 -7.84
CA LEU A 12 13.68 -14.05 -6.56
C LEU A 12 14.66 -14.43 -5.45
N ALA A 13 15.12 -15.68 -5.40
CA ALA A 13 16.14 -16.13 -4.47
C ALA A 13 17.49 -15.43 -4.72
N ALA A 14 17.90 -15.29 -5.98
CA ALA A 14 19.11 -14.56 -6.35
C ALA A 14 19.03 -13.08 -5.96
N MET A 15 17.88 -12.42 -6.24
CA MET A 15 17.64 -11.05 -5.78
C MET A 15 17.69 -10.94 -4.25
N GLY A 16 17.14 -11.93 -3.54
CA GLY A 16 17.22 -12.04 -2.09
C GLY A 16 18.66 -12.13 -1.58
N ALA A 17 19.49 -12.98 -2.20
CA ALA A 17 20.91 -13.10 -1.85
C ALA A 17 21.68 -11.79 -2.09
N CYS A 18 21.46 -11.12 -3.23
CA CYS A 18 22.06 -9.81 -3.50
C CYS A 18 21.62 -8.76 -2.49
N TYR A 19 20.32 -8.73 -2.16
CA TYR A 19 19.77 -7.83 -1.14
C TYR A 19 20.42 -8.05 0.23
N LEU A 20 20.55 -9.29 0.68
CA LEU A 20 21.24 -9.62 1.93
C LEU A 20 22.72 -9.21 1.91
N GLY A 21 23.39 -9.37 0.76
CA GLY A 21 24.75 -8.87 0.56
C GLY A 21 24.86 -7.36 0.72
N VAL A 22 23.92 -6.60 0.14
CA VAL A 22 23.86 -5.14 0.32
C VAL A 22 23.63 -4.76 1.79
N LEU A 23 22.76 -5.48 2.51
CA LEU A 23 22.52 -5.23 3.93
C LEU A 23 23.72 -5.55 4.81
N ALA A 24 24.43 -6.64 4.53
CA ALA A 24 25.66 -7.00 5.23
C ALA A 24 26.74 -5.94 5.05
N LEU A 25 26.73 -5.23 3.92
CA LEU A 25 27.67 -4.15 3.58
C LEU A 25 27.07 -2.75 3.79
N ALA A 26 25.90 -2.61 4.42
CA ALA A 26 25.18 -1.34 4.46
C ALA A 26 25.99 -0.20 5.10
N GLY A 27 26.86 -0.52 6.07
CA GLY A 27 27.73 0.47 6.73
C GLY A 27 28.82 1.08 5.83
N SER A 28 29.13 0.48 4.68
CA SER A 28 30.06 1.04 3.70
C SER A 28 29.36 1.80 2.56
N VAL A 29 28.01 1.79 2.53
CA VAL A 29 27.24 2.45 1.48
C VAL A 29 27.05 3.93 1.82
N THR A 30 27.40 4.80 0.88
CA THR A 30 27.15 6.24 1.06
C THR A 30 25.65 6.56 0.94
N ALA A 31 25.19 7.60 1.65
CA ALA A 31 23.82 8.09 1.56
C ALA A 31 23.38 8.40 0.12
N ARG A 32 24.27 9.00 -0.68
CA ARG A 32 24.00 9.33 -2.09
C ARG A 32 23.78 8.07 -2.93
N ALA A 33 24.64 7.06 -2.76
CA ALA A 33 24.51 5.79 -3.47
C ALA A 33 23.21 5.06 -3.07
N ALA A 34 22.89 5.02 -1.78
CA ALA A 34 21.65 4.42 -1.29
C ALA A 34 20.41 5.07 -1.92
N VAL A 35 20.31 6.40 -1.89
CA VAL A 35 19.18 7.13 -2.48
C VAL A 35 19.11 6.90 -4.00
N ALA A 36 20.25 6.97 -4.70
CA ALA A 36 20.29 6.79 -6.14
C ALA A 36 19.83 5.39 -6.57
N VAL A 37 20.32 4.33 -5.91
CA VAL A 37 19.96 2.94 -6.24
C VAL A 37 18.50 2.65 -5.89
N ILE A 38 18.02 3.11 -4.73
CA ILE A 38 16.61 2.96 -4.36
C ILE A 38 15.72 3.63 -5.40
N ALA A 39 16.00 4.89 -5.76
CA ALA A 39 15.23 5.62 -6.75
C ALA A 39 15.27 4.93 -8.13
N ALA A 40 16.45 4.52 -8.60
CA ALA A 40 16.62 3.85 -9.88
C ALA A 40 15.83 2.54 -9.95
N LEU A 41 15.92 1.68 -8.94
CA LEU A 41 15.16 0.43 -8.92
C LEU A 41 13.65 0.69 -8.85
N HIS A 42 13.19 1.66 -8.04
CA HIS A 42 11.77 2.01 -8.01
C HIS A 42 11.28 2.48 -9.38
N VAL A 43 12.04 3.29 -10.11
CA VAL A 43 11.70 3.71 -11.47
C VAL A 43 11.66 2.51 -12.42
N ILE A 44 12.66 1.62 -12.38
CA ILE A 44 12.70 0.43 -13.24
C ILE A 44 11.48 -0.46 -13.01
N PHE A 45 11.15 -0.77 -11.75
CA PHE A 45 9.99 -1.62 -11.42
C PHE A 45 8.66 -0.91 -11.66
N ALA A 46 8.60 0.41 -11.46
CA ALA A 46 7.41 1.21 -11.77
C ALA A 46 7.15 1.32 -13.27
N LEU A 47 8.17 1.20 -14.12
CA LEU A 47 8.03 1.19 -15.58
C LEU A 47 7.93 -0.22 -16.18
N ALA A 48 8.22 -1.26 -15.40
CA ALA A 48 8.04 -2.64 -15.84
C ALA A 48 6.56 -2.94 -16.16
N PRO A 49 6.28 -3.93 -17.03
CA PRO A 49 4.94 -4.48 -17.17
C PRO A 49 4.36 -4.88 -15.81
N VAL A 50 3.04 -5.01 -15.70
CA VAL A 50 2.43 -5.44 -14.43
C VAL A 50 2.97 -6.83 -14.06
N LEU A 51 3.69 -6.91 -12.95
CA LEU A 51 4.35 -8.12 -12.51
C LEU A 51 3.49 -8.86 -11.47
N LEU A 52 3.28 -10.16 -11.67
CA LEU A 52 2.78 -11.14 -10.69
C LEU A 52 1.39 -10.90 -10.06
N SER A 53 0.74 -9.76 -10.28
CA SER A 53 -0.60 -9.44 -9.74
C SER A 53 -1.52 -8.85 -10.81
N THR A 54 -2.81 -9.11 -10.69
CA THR A 54 -3.89 -8.48 -11.48
C THR A 54 -4.77 -7.56 -10.63
N ASP A 55 -4.43 -7.38 -9.35
CA ASP A 55 -5.25 -6.66 -8.37
C ASP A 55 -5.49 -5.20 -8.77
N LEU A 56 -4.52 -4.60 -9.47
CA LEU A 56 -4.63 -3.26 -10.05
C LEU A 56 -5.90 -3.09 -10.90
N PHE A 57 -6.27 -4.11 -11.68
CA PHE A 57 -7.48 -4.08 -12.49
C PHE A 57 -8.73 -4.21 -11.60
N GLY A 58 -8.64 -4.97 -10.51
CA GLY A 58 -9.67 -5.00 -9.47
C GLY A 58 -9.89 -3.64 -8.80
N TYR A 59 -8.84 -2.85 -8.57
CA TYR A 59 -8.97 -1.49 -8.02
C TYR A 59 -9.73 -0.56 -8.97
N LEU A 60 -9.44 -0.64 -10.28
CA LEU A 60 -10.14 0.14 -11.30
C LEU A 60 -11.59 -0.30 -11.47
N ALA A 61 -11.85 -1.61 -11.45
CA ALA A 61 -13.21 -2.15 -11.46
C ALA A 61 -14.01 -1.65 -10.25
N ALA A 62 -13.48 -1.79 -9.03
CA ALA A 62 -14.14 -1.32 -7.82
C ALA A 62 -14.41 0.20 -7.84
N ALA A 63 -13.49 0.99 -8.41
CA ALA A 63 -13.68 2.42 -8.59
C ALA A 63 -14.84 2.74 -9.54
N ARG A 64 -14.98 2.02 -10.65
CA ARG A 64 -16.04 2.23 -11.64
C ARG A 64 -17.41 1.82 -11.13
N VAL A 65 -17.50 0.66 -10.49
CA VAL A 65 -18.72 0.17 -9.86
C VAL A 65 -19.24 1.19 -8.84
N GLY A 66 -18.36 1.68 -7.97
CA GLY A 66 -18.71 2.69 -6.98
C GLY A 66 -19.06 4.05 -7.58
N ALA A 67 -18.19 4.60 -8.42
CA ALA A 67 -18.27 5.99 -8.86
C ALA A 67 -19.17 6.22 -10.09
N LEU A 68 -19.29 5.26 -10.99
CA LEU A 68 -20.06 5.40 -12.25
C LEU A 68 -21.43 4.73 -12.17
N GLU A 69 -21.51 3.56 -11.53
CA GLU A 69 -22.77 2.81 -11.42
C GLU A 69 -23.53 3.11 -10.12
N GLY A 70 -22.87 3.74 -9.14
CA GLY A 70 -23.44 4.00 -7.81
C GLY A 70 -23.71 2.73 -7.00
N ALA A 71 -23.17 1.59 -7.44
CA ALA A 71 -23.32 0.30 -6.79
C ALA A 71 -22.22 0.10 -5.74
N SER A 72 -22.54 -0.60 -4.65
CA SER A 72 -21.53 -0.88 -3.63
C SER A 72 -20.52 -1.90 -4.17
N PRO A 73 -19.21 -1.60 -4.21
CA PRO A 73 -18.21 -2.56 -4.69
C PRO A 73 -18.04 -3.78 -3.76
N TYR A 74 -18.67 -3.75 -2.59
CA TYR A 74 -18.66 -4.83 -1.60
C TYR A 74 -19.81 -5.83 -1.80
N SER A 75 -20.82 -5.49 -2.60
CA SER A 75 -21.92 -6.43 -2.86
C SER A 75 -21.49 -7.54 -3.83
N PRO A 76 -21.91 -8.80 -3.61
CA PRO A 76 -21.65 -9.87 -4.58
C PRO A 76 -22.21 -9.53 -5.96
N GLY A 77 -21.39 -9.65 -7.01
CA GLY A 77 -21.82 -9.35 -8.38
C GLY A 77 -22.07 -7.87 -8.65
N ALA A 78 -21.54 -6.96 -7.83
CA ALA A 78 -21.68 -5.53 -8.04
C ALA A 78 -21.08 -5.08 -9.38
N GLY A 79 -21.98 -4.69 -10.28
CA GLY A 79 -21.72 -3.90 -11.47
C GLY A 79 -21.69 -4.68 -12.78
N ALA A 80 -22.26 -4.09 -13.83
CA ALA A 80 -22.32 -4.65 -15.17
C ALA A 80 -20.98 -4.50 -15.91
N LEU A 81 -19.89 -4.98 -15.31
CA LEU A 81 -18.55 -4.88 -15.90
C LEU A 81 -18.33 -5.82 -17.08
N ALA A 82 -19.31 -6.64 -17.49
CA ALA A 82 -19.17 -7.55 -18.62
C ALA A 82 -18.74 -6.82 -19.91
N ALA A 83 -19.22 -5.60 -20.12
CA ALA A 83 -18.88 -4.76 -21.27
C ALA A 83 -17.76 -3.74 -20.98
N ASP A 84 -17.27 -3.62 -19.73
CA ASP A 84 -16.23 -2.64 -19.39
C ASP A 84 -14.86 -3.08 -19.95
N PRO A 85 -14.05 -2.16 -20.50
CA PRO A 85 -12.72 -2.47 -21.02
C PRO A 85 -11.76 -3.11 -20.01
N VAL A 86 -11.99 -3.00 -18.70
CA VAL A 86 -11.19 -3.65 -17.64
C VAL A 86 -11.48 -5.15 -17.49
N SER A 87 -12.65 -5.60 -17.95
CA SER A 87 -13.18 -6.95 -17.75
C SER A 87 -12.28 -8.11 -18.21
N PRO A 88 -11.55 -8.01 -19.33
CA PRO A 88 -10.62 -9.06 -19.77
C PRO A 88 -9.49 -9.32 -18.78
N TYR A 89 -9.16 -8.34 -17.93
CA TYR A 89 -8.04 -8.41 -16.99
C TYR A 89 -8.47 -8.82 -15.56
N LEU A 90 -9.77 -8.92 -15.31
CA LEU A 90 -10.30 -9.30 -13.99
C LEU A 90 -10.25 -10.81 -13.78
N VAL A 91 -9.54 -11.23 -12.73
CA VAL A 91 -9.51 -12.63 -12.27
C VAL A 91 -10.72 -12.96 -11.40
N TRP A 92 -11.20 -12.00 -10.59
CA TRP A 92 -12.23 -12.21 -9.57
C TRP A 92 -13.52 -11.44 -9.88
N ARG A 93 -14.26 -11.85 -10.91
CA ARG A 93 -15.44 -11.09 -11.39
C ARG A 93 -16.65 -11.10 -10.45
N SER A 94 -16.83 -12.16 -9.68
CA SER A 94 -18.02 -12.37 -8.84
C SER A 94 -17.75 -12.21 -7.34
N ARG A 95 -16.49 -11.95 -6.95
CA ARG A 95 -16.14 -11.81 -5.54
C ARG A 95 -16.34 -10.37 -5.07
N PRO A 96 -16.83 -10.17 -3.83
CA PRO A 96 -16.78 -8.87 -3.17
C PRO A 96 -15.38 -8.27 -3.19
N ASN A 97 -15.33 -6.94 -3.28
CA ASN A 97 -14.09 -6.19 -3.16
C ASN A 97 -13.36 -6.50 -1.83
N PRO A 98 -12.14 -7.06 -1.86
CA PRO A 98 -11.42 -7.43 -0.64
C PRO A 98 -10.63 -6.26 -0.04
N TYR A 99 -10.62 -5.08 -0.67
CA TYR A 99 -9.81 -3.94 -0.26
C TYR A 99 -10.54 -3.04 0.73
N GLY A 100 -9.78 -2.41 1.63
CA GLY A 100 -10.37 -1.56 2.67
C GLY A 100 -11.07 -0.33 2.09
N PRO A 101 -12.12 0.17 2.76
CA PRO A 101 -12.97 1.23 2.24
C PRO A 101 -12.25 2.53 1.95
N LEU A 102 -11.26 2.90 2.76
CA LEU A 102 -10.50 4.13 2.53
C LEU A 102 -9.69 4.04 1.23
N PHE A 103 -9.11 2.88 0.95
CA PHE A 103 -8.39 2.65 -0.31
C PHE A 103 -9.35 2.67 -1.50
N THR A 104 -10.46 1.96 -1.40
CA THR A 104 -11.45 1.87 -2.47
C THR A 104 -12.04 3.22 -2.83
N VAL A 105 -12.41 4.05 -1.84
CA VAL A 105 -12.88 5.42 -2.10
C VAL A 105 -11.78 6.27 -2.72
N ALA A 106 -10.52 6.11 -2.29
CA ALA A 106 -9.41 6.86 -2.85
C ALA A 106 -9.13 6.55 -4.33
N THR A 107 -9.60 5.41 -4.85
CA THR A 107 -9.47 5.08 -6.28
C THR A 107 -10.62 5.61 -7.14
N TYR A 108 -11.70 6.15 -6.57
CA TYR A 108 -12.87 6.65 -7.33
C TYR A 108 -12.53 7.73 -8.37
N PRO A 109 -11.60 8.68 -8.12
CA PRO A 109 -11.17 9.64 -9.14
C PRO A 109 -10.57 8.99 -10.39
N LEU A 110 -10.16 7.72 -10.32
CA LEU A 110 -9.61 6.97 -11.45
C LEU A 110 -10.69 6.32 -12.33
N ALA A 111 -11.96 6.34 -11.91
CA ALA A 111 -13.04 5.62 -12.58
C ALA A 111 -13.26 6.08 -14.04
N SER A 112 -13.08 7.37 -14.31
CA SER A 112 -13.25 7.95 -15.65
C SER A 112 -12.02 7.80 -16.56
N LEU A 113 -10.87 7.35 -16.04
CA LEU A 113 -9.66 7.18 -16.84
C LEU A 113 -9.78 5.99 -17.79
N SER A 114 -8.97 5.94 -18.85
CA SER A 114 -8.81 4.68 -19.60
C SER A 114 -8.13 3.62 -18.73
N VAL A 115 -8.26 2.33 -19.09
CA VAL A 115 -7.56 1.24 -18.37
C VAL A 115 -6.05 1.49 -18.30
N ALA A 116 -5.45 1.94 -19.42
CA ALA A 116 -4.03 2.26 -19.47
C ALA A 116 -3.64 3.45 -18.57
N ALA A 117 -4.43 4.54 -18.59
CA ALA A 117 -4.17 5.70 -17.75
C ALA A 117 -4.35 5.37 -16.26
N GLY A 118 -5.38 4.61 -15.91
CA GLY A 118 -5.61 4.12 -14.56
C GLY A 118 -4.46 3.23 -14.07
N LEU A 119 -3.97 2.32 -14.92
CA LEU A 119 -2.83 1.46 -14.61
C LEU A 119 -1.58 2.25 -14.29
N TRP A 120 -1.18 3.18 -15.17
CA TRP A 120 0.03 3.97 -14.95
C TRP A 120 -0.11 4.92 -13.76
N THR A 121 -1.32 5.44 -13.51
CA THR A 121 -1.59 6.25 -12.32
C THR A 121 -1.41 5.44 -11.04
N ILE A 122 -1.96 4.22 -10.97
CA ILE A 122 -1.80 3.36 -9.79
C ILE A 122 -0.33 2.98 -9.62
N LYS A 123 0.38 2.58 -10.68
CA LYS A 123 1.82 2.27 -10.60
C LYS A 123 2.65 3.46 -10.10
N ALA A 124 2.33 4.67 -10.56
CA ALA A 124 3.00 5.88 -10.08
C ALA A 124 2.69 6.15 -8.60
N LEU A 125 1.43 6.03 -8.18
CA LEU A 125 1.01 6.24 -6.80
C LEU A 125 1.61 5.23 -5.83
N THR A 126 1.66 3.95 -6.21
CA THR A 126 2.25 2.91 -5.35
C THR A 126 3.77 3.07 -5.28
N ALA A 127 4.46 3.38 -6.39
CA ALA A 127 5.88 3.70 -6.39
C ALA A 127 6.19 4.91 -5.50
N ALA A 128 5.40 5.97 -5.60
CA ALA A 128 5.52 7.16 -4.76
C ALA A 128 5.26 6.83 -3.28
N ALA A 129 4.27 6.00 -2.97
CA ALA A 129 4.00 5.56 -1.60
C ALA A 129 5.14 4.72 -1.01
N SER A 130 5.76 3.85 -1.81
CA SER A 130 6.95 3.11 -1.41
C SER A 130 8.14 4.03 -1.10
N LEU A 131 8.45 4.96 -2.02
CA LEU A 131 9.52 5.95 -1.80
C LEU A 131 9.22 6.85 -0.59
N GLY A 132 7.96 7.23 -0.39
CA GLY A 132 7.51 7.96 0.80
C GLY A 132 7.73 7.15 2.08
N THR A 133 7.49 5.83 2.05
CA THR A 133 7.77 4.92 3.17
C THR A 133 9.26 4.92 3.49
N VAL A 134 10.13 4.78 2.49
CA VAL A 134 11.60 4.86 2.66
C VAL A 134 12.02 6.20 3.26
N ALA A 135 11.44 7.31 2.78
CA ALA A 135 11.73 8.64 3.31
C ALA A 135 11.29 8.81 4.77
N LEU A 136 10.14 8.26 5.16
CA LEU A 136 9.68 8.24 6.55
C LEU A 136 10.57 7.38 7.45
N VAL A 137 11.01 6.22 6.97
CA VAL A 137 11.97 5.35 7.68
C VAL A 137 13.29 6.09 7.88
N TRP A 138 13.83 6.70 6.84
CA TRP A 138 15.05 7.53 6.91
C TRP A 138 14.91 8.62 7.97
N ARG A 139 13.82 9.39 7.93
CA ARG A 139 13.55 10.48 8.88
C ARG A 139 13.41 9.96 10.31
N THR A 140 12.73 8.83 10.48
CA THR A 140 12.48 8.23 11.81
C THR A 140 13.77 7.66 12.40
N ALA A 141 14.63 7.01 11.60
CA ALA A 141 15.95 6.57 12.02
C ALA A 141 16.80 7.73 12.54
N ARG A 142 16.87 8.85 11.79
CA ARG A 142 17.58 10.06 12.23
C ARG A 142 17.02 10.63 13.52
N ARG A 143 15.69 10.69 13.67
CA ARG A 143 15.04 11.17 14.92
C ARG A 143 15.39 10.29 16.12
N LEU A 144 15.62 9.00 15.90
CA LEU A 144 16.01 8.04 16.91
C LEU A 144 17.54 7.98 17.12
N GLY A 145 18.32 8.87 16.51
CA GLY A 145 19.78 8.90 16.62
C GLY A 145 20.48 7.72 15.94
N ARG A 146 19.83 7.06 14.99
CA ARG A 146 20.37 5.91 14.24
C ARG A 146 20.81 6.32 12.83
N ASP A 147 21.76 5.58 12.27
CA ASP A 147 22.12 5.71 10.86
C ASP A 147 20.92 5.37 9.97
N PRO A 148 20.44 6.31 9.13
CA PRO A 148 19.30 6.06 8.27
C PRO A 148 19.63 5.21 7.04
N VAL A 149 20.90 5.07 6.63
CA VAL A 149 21.27 4.36 5.39
C VAL A 149 20.88 2.88 5.46
N PRO A 150 21.29 2.09 6.47
CA PRO A 150 20.89 0.68 6.56
C PRO A 150 19.37 0.49 6.62
N ALA A 151 18.67 1.37 7.34
CA ALA A 151 17.21 1.31 7.48
C ALA A 151 16.50 1.57 6.13
N ALA A 152 16.99 2.54 5.36
CA ALA A 152 16.45 2.84 4.04
C ALA A 152 16.76 1.75 3.02
N LEU A 153 17.96 1.16 3.05
CA LEU A 153 18.31 0.02 2.20
C LEU A 153 17.45 -1.20 2.52
N TYR A 154 17.21 -1.47 3.81
CA TYR A 154 16.35 -2.58 4.26
C TYR A 154 14.96 -2.52 3.65
N VAL A 155 14.34 -1.34 3.62
CA VAL A 155 12.99 -1.18 3.05
C VAL A 155 13.03 -1.00 1.54
N GLY A 156 13.85 -0.06 1.06
CA GLY A 156 13.83 0.39 -0.33
C GLY A 156 14.43 -0.57 -1.34
N LEU A 157 15.26 -1.53 -0.90
CA LEU A 157 15.83 -2.56 -1.79
C LEU A 157 15.21 -3.95 -1.57
N ASN A 158 14.17 -4.07 -0.75
CA ASN A 158 13.52 -5.35 -0.50
C ASN A 158 12.94 -5.91 -1.83
N PRO A 159 13.39 -7.10 -2.30
CA PRO A 159 12.96 -7.65 -3.58
C PRO A 159 11.45 -7.89 -3.67
N LEU A 160 10.79 -8.28 -2.57
CA LEU A 160 9.35 -8.48 -2.55
C LEU A 160 8.62 -7.15 -2.73
N LEU A 161 9.04 -6.11 -2.02
CA LEU A 161 8.47 -4.78 -2.17
C LEU A 161 8.65 -4.24 -3.60
N LEU A 162 9.81 -4.43 -4.21
CA LEU A 162 10.07 -3.97 -5.58
C LEU A 162 9.27 -4.76 -6.61
N VAL A 163 9.31 -6.10 -6.56
CA VAL A 163 8.67 -6.96 -7.57
C VAL A 163 7.15 -6.96 -7.40
N TRP A 164 6.64 -7.25 -6.19
CA TRP A 164 5.21 -7.37 -5.92
C TRP A 164 4.55 -6.03 -5.67
N GLY A 165 5.14 -5.20 -4.82
CA GLY A 165 4.57 -3.91 -4.45
C GLY A 165 4.61 -2.93 -5.62
N VAL A 166 5.81 -2.52 -6.03
CA VAL A 166 6.01 -1.49 -7.05
C VAL A 166 5.70 -2.04 -8.45
N GLY A 167 6.29 -3.19 -8.79
CA GLY A 167 6.07 -3.87 -10.07
C GLY A 167 4.62 -4.28 -10.31
N GLY A 168 3.95 -4.80 -9.27
CA GLY A 168 2.54 -5.21 -9.33
C GLY A 168 1.53 -4.10 -9.10
N GLY A 169 1.96 -2.90 -8.65
CA GLY A 169 1.04 -1.80 -8.36
C GLY A 169 0.14 -2.07 -7.15
N HIS A 170 0.66 -2.71 -6.11
CA HIS A 170 -0.15 -3.30 -5.02
C HIS A 170 -0.53 -2.29 -3.93
N ASN A 171 -1.73 -2.45 -3.35
CA ASN A 171 -2.30 -1.51 -2.38
C ASN A 171 -1.64 -1.56 -0.99
N ASP A 172 -0.74 -2.51 -0.73
CA ASP A 172 0.08 -2.54 0.48
C ASP A 172 0.99 -1.33 0.59
N LEU A 173 1.44 -0.75 -0.53
CA LEU A 173 2.36 0.40 -0.50
C LEU A 173 1.75 1.66 0.11
N PRO A 174 0.54 2.12 -0.27
CA PRO A 174 -0.13 3.20 0.45
C PRO A 174 -0.48 2.83 1.90
N MET A 175 -0.82 1.57 2.19
CA MET A 175 -1.03 1.13 3.58
C MET A 175 0.25 1.28 4.41
N MET A 176 1.38 0.77 3.89
CA MET A 176 2.69 0.81 4.55
C MET A 176 3.16 2.25 4.76
N LEU A 177 2.90 3.16 3.82
CA LEU A 177 3.18 4.58 3.97
C LEU A 177 2.44 5.17 5.18
N VAL A 178 1.12 4.96 5.25
CA VAL A 178 0.28 5.49 6.33
C VAL A 178 0.65 4.84 7.68
N LEU A 179 0.88 3.54 7.70
CA LEU A 179 1.29 2.80 8.90
C LEU A 179 2.66 3.24 9.41
N THR A 180 3.63 3.44 8.52
CA THR A 180 4.95 3.98 8.87
C THR A 180 4.84 5.43 9.33
N GLY A 181 3.93 6.20 8.74
CA GLY A 181 3.51 7.52 9.22
C GLY A 181 2.98 7.48 10.66
N ALA A 182 2.15 6.49 11.00
CA ALA A 182 1.66 6.28 12.36
C ALA A 182 2.83 6.06 13.33
N VAL A 183 3.78 5.18 12.99
CA VAL A 183 4.99 4.95 13.80
C VAL A 183 5.79 6.25 13.96
N ALA A 184 6.00 7.01 12.89
CA ALA A 184 6.74 8.27 12.93
C ALA A 184 6.04 9.34 13.80
N LEU A 185 4.70 9.36 13.83
CA LEU A 185 3.89 10.23 14.69
C LEU A 185 3.99 9.82 16.16
N LEU A 186 3.94 8.52 16.45
CA LEU A 186 4.09 7.96 17.81
C LEU A 186 5.49 8.26 18.38
N VAL A 187 6.55 8.02 17.60
CA VAL A 187 7.94 8.42 17.94
C VAL A 187 8.03 9.93 18.17
N GLY A 188 7.27 10.72 17.40
CA GLY A 188 7.15 12.17 17.57
C GLY A 188 6.25 12.62 18.72
N ARG A 189 5.78 11.70 19.58
CA ARG A 189 4.87 11.95 20.71
C ARG A 189 3.51 12.54 20.33
N ARG A 190 3.09 12.37 19.08
CA ARG A 190 1.77 12.78 18.57
C ARG A 190 0.79 11.61 18.65
N ASP A 191 0.58 11.09 19.86
CA ASP A 191 -0.07 9.80 20.09
C ASP A 191 -1.47 9.69 19.45
N ALA A 192 -2.30 10.72 19.55
CA ALA A 192 -3.64 10.72 18.95
C ALA A 192 -3.60 10.67 17.42
N LEU A 193 -2.71 11.43 16.79
CA LEU A 193 -2.53 11.36 15.33
C LEU A 193 -1.93 10.02 14.90
N GLY A 194 -1.02 9.46 15.70
CA GLY A 194 -0.49 8.12 15.48
C GLY A 194 -1.58 7.06 15.49
N GLY A 195 -2.45 7.07 16.50
CA GLY A 195 -3.61 6.17 16.57
C GLY A 195 -4.58 6.35 15.40
N ALA A 196 -4.90 7.60 15.03
CA ALA A 196 -5.76 7.88 13.89
C ALA A 196 -5.16 7.39 12.57
N ALA A 197 -3.84 7.56 12.37
CA ALA A 197 -3.14 7.04 11.21
C ALA A 197 -3.13 5.49 11.19
N THR A 198 -3.03 4.82 12.35
CA THR A 198 -3.16 3.35 12.41
C THR A 198 -4.56 2.88 12.00
N ALA A 199 -5.61 3.58 12.44
CA ALA A 199 -6.97 3.30 11.99
C ALA A 199 -7.12 3.53 10.48
N ALA A 200 -6.55 4.60 9.94
CA ALA A 200 -6.53 4.86 8.50
C ALA A 200 -5.79 3.75 7.72
N ALA A 201 -4.64 3.27 8.20
CA ALA A 201 -3.93 2.15 7.58
C ALA A 201 -4.79 0.87 7.59
N THR A 202 -5.51 0.60 8.67
CA THR A 202 -6.46 -0.53 8.79
C THR A 202 -7.60 -0.40 7.79
N ALA A 203 -8.11 0.82 7.59
CA ALA A 203 -9.15 1.13 6.60
C ALA A 203 -8.65 1.09 5.14
N ILE A 204 -7.33 1.12 4.90
CA ILE A 204 -6.74 0.84 3.58
C ILE A 204 -6.60 -0.67 3.38
N LYS A 205 -6.08 -1.39 4.38
CA LYS A 205 -5.94 -2.85 4.36
C LYS A 205 -6.11 -3.41 5.77
N ALA A 206 -7.08 -4.30 5.95
CA ALA A 206 -7.44 -4.85 7.25
C ALA A 206 -6.25 -5.50 8.01
N SER A 207 -5.29 -6.07 7.27
CA SER A 207 -4.08 -6.66 7.86
C SER A 207 -3.23 -5.67 8.67
N ALA A 208 -3.31 -4.36 8.40
CA ALA A 208 -2.64 -3.36 9.23
C ALA A 208 -3.21 -3.28 10.66
N GLY A 209 -4.47 -3.68 10.84
CA GLY A 209 -5.14 -3.75 12.14
C GLY A 209 -4.48 -4.74 13.10
N LEU A 210 -3.75 -5.74 12.59
CA LEU A 210 -2.97 -6.67 13.41
C LEU A 210 -1.90 -5.96 14.27
N LEU A 211 -1.46 -4.77 13.85
CA LEU A 211 -0.47 -3.98 14.57
C LEU A 211 -1.08 -2.96 15.53
N LEU A 212 -2.41 -2.80 15.58
CA LEU A 212 -3.08 -1.85 16.48
C LEU A 212 -2.66 -2.05 17.96
N PRO A 213 -2.69 -3.28 18.54
CA PRO A 213 -2.30 -3.47 19.93
C PRO A 213 -0.85 -3.05 20.18
N LEU A 214 0.06 -3.41 19.28
CA LEU A 214 1.48 -3.08 19.39
C LEU A 214 1.70 -1.56 19.35
N LEU A 215 1.07 -0.87 18.40
CA LEU A 215 1.24 0.57 18.24
C LEU A 215 0.62 1.37 19.38
N VAL A 216 -0.53 0.93 19.91
CA VAL A 216 -1.14 1.56 21.09
C VAL A 216 -0.29 1.32 22.34
N LEU A 217 0.21 0.10 22.56
CA LEU A 217 1.06 -0.23 23.72
C LEU A 217 2.40 0.50 23.69
N GLY A 218 2.95 0.70 22.49
CA GLY A 218 4.18 1.45 22.25
C GLY A 218 4.02 2.98 22.29
N ALA A 219 2.80 3.50 22.34
CA ALA A 219 2.54 4.93 22.41
C ALA A 219 2.94 5.52 23.76
N HIS A 220 3.35 6.79 23.78
CA HIS A 220 3.71 7.47 25.03
C HIS A 220 2.50 7.70 25.94
N ARG A 221 1.37 8.10 25.35
CA ARG A 221 0.08 8.26 26.04
C ARG A 221 -0.96 7.36 25.40
N ARG A 222 -1.05 6.12 25.92
CA ARG A 222 -1.93 5.05 25.41
C ARG A 222 -3.39 5.49 25.23
N VAL A 223 -3.94 6.24 26.20
CA VAL A 223 -5.32 6.76 26.12
C VAL A 223 -5.51 7.70 24.94
N ARG A 224 -4.52 8.56 24.63
CA ARG A 224 -4.59 9.44 23.46
C ARG A 224 -4.48 8.66 22.15
N ALA A 225 -3.61 7.65 22.10
CA ALA A 225 -3.52 6.77 20.94
C ALA A 225 -4.84 6.01 20.70
N LEU A 226 -5.44 5.45 21.75
CA LEU A 226 -6.76 4.80 21.68
C LEU A 226 -7.84 5.77 21.21
N ALA A 227 -7.91 6.99 21.77
CA ALA A 227 -8.86 8.00 21.31
C ALA A 227 -8.65 8.35 19.82
N GLY A 228 -7.39 8.39 19.37
CA GLY A 228 -7.04 8.54 17.97
C GLY A 228 -7.52 7.39 17.09
N VAL A 229 -7.31 6.14 17.53
CA VAL A 229 -7.80 4.94 16.82
C VAL A 229 -9.31 4.97 16.68
N VAL A 230 -10.03 5.24 17.77
CA VAL A 230 -11.50 5.32 17.76
C VAL A 230 -11.95 6.45 16.85
N GLY A 231 -11.46 7.67 17.04
CA GLY A 231 -11.87 8.82 16.21
C GLY A 231 -11.52 8.65 14.73
N GLY A 232 -10.34 8.13 14.42
CA GLY A 232 -9.92 7.84 13.04
C GLY A 232 -10.72 6.70 12.41
N GLY A 233 -11.02 5.65 13.18
CA GLY A 233 -11.85 4.53 12.74
C GLY A 233 -13.28 4.98 12.44
N THR A 234 -13.89 5.76 13.32
CA THR A 234 -15.21 6.36 13.10
C THR A 234 -15.21 7.24 11.86
N ALA A 235 -14.21 8.11 11.68
CA ALA A 235 -14.11 8.95 10.48
C ALA A 235 -13.98 8.12 9.19
N ALA A 236 -13.18 7.05 9.21
CA ALA A 236 -13.03 6.15 8.07
C ALA A 236 -14.33 5.43 7.73
N ILE A 237 -15.08 4.95 8.74
CA ILE A 237 -16.39 4.31 8.56
C ILE A 237 -17.40 5.31 8.00
N LEU A 238 -17.48 6.52 8.56
CA LEU A 238 -18.40 7.56 8.09
C LEU A 238 -18.09 7.96 6.64
N LEU A 239 -16.81 8.12 6.29
CA LEU A 239 -16.40 8.39 4.91
C LEU A 239 -16.81 7.25 3.97
N ALA A 240 -16.58 6.01 4.41
CA ALA A 240 -16.94 4.83 3.65
C ALA A 240 -18.45 4.80 3.37
N LEU A 241 -19.28 4.98 4.39
CA LEU A 241 -20.74 4.99 4.29
C LEU A 241 -21.25 6.16 3.43
N ALA A 242 -20.64 7.34 3.57
CA ALA A 242 -21.02 8.51 2.79
C ALA A 242 -20.74 8.37 1.29
N VAL A 243 -19.68 7.62 0.93
CA VAL A 243 -19.21 7.54 -0.46
C VAL A 243 -19.66 6.26 -1.18
N ALA A 244 -19.75 5.12 -0.48
CA ALA A 244 -20.14 3.84 -1.11
C ALA A 244 -21.54 3.33 -0.69
N GLY A 245 -22.29 4.14 0.08
CA GLY A 245 -23.64 3.79 0.54
C GLY A 245 -23.68 2.74 1.66
N PRO A 246 -24.87 2.31 2.09
CA PRO A 246 -25.06 1.42 3.23
C PRO A 246 -24.56 -0.03 3.03
N GLY A 247 -24.22 -0.44 1.81
CA GLY A 247 -23.70 -1.79 1.52
C GLY A 247 -22.39 -2.16 2.22
N ILE A 248 -21.72 -1.20 2.87
CA ILE A 248 -20.54 -1.44 3.73
C ILE A 248 -20.95 -1.99 5.12
N ALA A 249 -22.17 -1.71 5.58
CA ALA A 249 -22.67 -2.19 6.86
C ALA A 249 -22.99 -3.70 6.89
N GLU A 250 -22.95 -4.37 5.73
CA GLU A 250 -23.16 -5.81 5.58
C GLU A 250 -21.85 -6.62 5.55
N LEU A 251 -20.70 -6.00 5.89
CA LEU A 251 -19.46 -6.73 6.11
C LEU A 251 -19.65 -7.70 7.31
N PRO A 252 -19.41 -9.02 7.14
CA PRO A 252 -19.47 -9.99 8.23
C PRO A 252 -18.36 -9.75 9.27
#